data_AF-A0A2I1BWR3-F1
#
_entry.id   AF-A0A2I1BWR3-F1
#
_cell.length_a   1.000
_cell.length_b   1.000
_cell.length_c   1.000
_cell.angle_alpha   90.00
_cell.angle_beta   90.00
_cell.angle_gamma   90.00
#
_symmetry.space_group_name_H-M   'P 1'
#
loop_
_entity.id
_entity.type
_entity.pdbx_description
1 polymer ?
#
loop_
_entity_poly.entity_id
_entity_poly.type
_entity_poly.pdbx_seq_one_letter_code
_entity_poly.pdbx_strand_id
1 'polypeptide(L)'
;MQFSSILTVAIAALLTAPSLACKCYVNGNRDDGRTHSCCDQLHGTFRFGNDCQAGSISEHLSNFRRCCGGSSDCDYPGLALEETEVDYIKTIVALPTAAASI
;
A
#
# COMPACT_ATOMS: atom_id res chain seq x y z
N MET A 1 -34.58 28.79 14.96
CA MET A 1 -33.36 28.32 15.66
C MET A 1 -33.31 26.79 15.68
N GLN A 2 -33.23 26.07 14.54
CA GLN A 2 -33.14 24.59 14.56
C GLN A 2 -32.38 23.93 13.38
N PHE A 3 -31.72 24.70 12.50
CA PHE A 3 -31.06 24.11 11.31
C PHE A 3 -29.54 23.89 11.48
N SER A 4 -28.96 24.20 12.63
CA SER A 4 -27.49 24.21 12.79
C SER A 4 -26.90 22.95 13.46
N SER A 5 -27.73 21.98 13.87
CA SER A 5 -27.29 20.90 14.77
C SER A 5 -27.09 19.53 14.14
N ILE A 6 -27.27 19.38 12.81
CA ILE A 6 -27.22 18.06 12.14
C ILE A 6 -25.86 17.82 11.43
N LEU A 7 -24.99 18.83 11.33
CA LEU A 7 -23.75 18.75 10.55
C LEU A 7 -22.53 18.20 11.30
N THR A 8 -22.62 17.97 12.62
CA THR A 8 -21.43 17.63 13.43
C THR A 8 -21.17 16.13 13.61
N VAL A 9 -22.07 15.22 13.22
CA VAL A 9 -21.95 13.77 13.52
C VAL A 9 -21.29 12.96 12.38
N ALA A 10 -21.17 13.51 11.17
CA ALA A 10 -20.74 12.73 10.00
C ALA A 10 -19.21 12.50 9.87
N ILE A 11 -18.37 13.22 10.62
CA ILE A 11 -16.91 13.20 10.41
C ILE A 11 -16.22 12.04 11.17
N ALA A 12 -16.84 11.49 12.20
CA ALA A 12 -16.21 10.46 13.05
C ALA A 12 -16.15 9.06 12.40
N ALA A 13 -17.00 8.77 11.41
CA ALA A 13 -17.08 7.44 10.78
C ALA A 13 -15.97 7.17 9.74
N LEU A 14 -15.23 8.19 9.29
CA LEU A 14 -14.13 8.02 8.34
C LEU A 14 -12.80 7.62 9.03
N LEU A 15 -12.73 7.72 10.36
CA LEU A 15 -11.51 7.43 11.14
C LEU A 15 -11.47 6.01 11.70
N THR A 16 -12.55 5.23 11.56
CA THR A 16 -12.52 3.80 11.86
C THR A 16 -11.96 3.04 10.66
N ALA A 17 -10.72 3.32 10.30
CA ALA A 17 -9.97 2.36 9.51
C ALA A 17 -9.95 1.06 10.34
N PRO A 18 -10.40 -0.09 9.80
CA PRO A 18 -10.19 -1.35 10.49
C PRO A 18 -8.70 -1.40 10.82
N SER A 19 -8.35 -1.70 12.08
CA SER A 19 -6.97 -1.94 12.46
C SER A 19 -6.50 -3.19 11.72
N LEU A 20 -6.14 -3.02 10.45
CA LEU A 20 -5.56 -4.05 9.62
C LEU A 20 -4.30 -4.53 10.35
N ALA A 21 -4.10 -5.84 10.37
CA ALA A 21 -2.93 -6.46 10.96
C ALA A 21 -2.07 -7.00 9.82
N CYS A 22 -0.83 -6.56 9.74
CA CYS A 22 0.12 -6.97 8.71
C CYS A 22 0.86 -8.23 9.14
N LYS A 23 1.03 -9.16 8.20
CA LYS A 23 1.77 -10.41 8.31
C LYS A 23 2.63 -10.61 7.07
N CYS A 24 3.83 -11.13 7.29
CA CYS A 24 4.70 -11.61 6.23
C CYS A 24 4.39 -13.06 5.86
N TYR A 25 4.59 -13.39 4.59
CA TYR A 25 4.49 -14.76 4.09
C TYR A 25 5.77 -15.16 3.36
N VAL A 26 6.21 -16.40 3.56
CA VAL A 26 7.37 -17.00 2.89
C VAL A 26 6.92 -18.33 2.29
N ASN A 27 7.07 -18.48 0.97
CA ASN A 27 6.58 -19.64 0.22
C ASN A 27 5.08 -19.94 0.49
N GLY A 28 4.26 -18.89 0.62
CA GLY A 28 2.83 -19.00 0.91
C GLY A 28 2.48 -19.32 2.37
N ASN A 29 3.47 -19.56 3.24
CA ASN A 29 3.26 -19.83 4.65
C ASN A 29 3.48 -18.58 5.48
N ARG A 30 2.67 -18.40 6.52
CA ARG A 30 2.84 -17.29 7.47
C ARG A 30 4.18 -17.39 8.17
N ASP A 31 4.92 -16.28 8.23
CA ASP A 31 6.19 -16.17 8.95
C ASP A 31 6.06 -15.13 10.07
N ASP A 32 5.70 -15.61 11.27
CA ASP A 32 5.46 -14.78 12.45
C ASP A 32 6.75 -14.13 12.95
N GLY A 33 7.88 -14.83 12.84
CA GLY A 33 9.19 -14.30 13.24
C GLY A 33 9.62 -13.15 12.34
N ARG A 34 9.43 -13.29 11.02
CA ARG A 34 9.67 -12.20 10.07
C ARG A 34 8.69 -11.05 10.26
N THR A 35 7.41 -11.35 10.53
CA THR A 35 6.39 -10.33 10.84
C THR A 35 6.82 -9.48 12.03
N HIS A 36 7.26 -10.11 13.13
CA HIS A 36 7.73 -9.43 14.33
C HIS A 36 8.97 -8.58 14.03
N SER A 37 10.00 -9.17 13.41
CA SER A 37 11.23 -8.45 13.07
C SER A 37 10.99 -7.24 12.16
N CYS A 38 10.10 -7.37 11.16
CA CYS A 38 9.77 -6.27 10.26
C CYS A 38 8.91 -5.20 10.94
N CYS A 39 8.04 -5.60 11.87
CA CYS A 39 7.26 -4.65 12.66
C CYS A 39 8.17 -3.81 13.55
N ASP A 40 9.10 -4.44 14.27
CA ASP A 40 10.05 -3.78 15.16
C ASP A 40 11.00 -2.84 14.41
N GLN A 41 11.48 -3.25 13.23
CA GLN A 41 12.36 -2.41 12.40
C GLN A 41 11.69 -1.11 11.96
N LEU A 42 10.36 -1.10 11.84
CA LEU A 42 9.57 0.07 11.47
C LEU A 42 8.99 0.79 12.69
N HIS A 43 9.41 0.41 13.91
CA HIS A 43 8.89 0.90 15.17
C HIS A 43 7.36 0.76 15.29
N GLY A 44 6.82 -0.31 14.70
CA GLY A 44 5.41 -0.65 14.76
C GLY A 44 5.00 -1.24 16.11
N THR A 45 3.69 -1.42 16.28
CA THR A 45 3.10 -2.08 17.46
C THR A 45 2.74 -3.51 17.11
N PHE A 46 3.54 -4.46 17.62
CA PHE A 46 3.23 -5.88 17.51
C PHE A 46 2.17 -6.28 18.53
N ARG A 47 1.13 -7.00 18.08
CA ARG A 47 -0.01 -7.43 18.90
C ARG A 47 -0.34 -8.90 18.67
N PHE A 48 -1.03 -9.49 19.64
CA PHE A 48 -1.63 -10.82 19.57
C PHE A 48 -0.66 -11.98 19.24
N GLY A 49 0.66 -11.74 19.31
CA GLY A 49 1.70 -12.74 19.11
C GLY A 49 2.07 -13.02 17.65
N ASN A 50 1.39 -12.39 16.68
CA ASN A 50 1.63 -12.62 15.25
C ASN A 50 1.21 -11.47 14.33
N ASP A 51 0.77 -10.33 14.87
CA ASP A 51 0.17 -9.25 14.09
C ASP A 51 0.96 -7.95 14.25
N CYS A 52 1.36 -7.32 13.15
CA CYS A 52 1.81 -5.93 13.18
C CYS A 52 0.61 -5.00 12.97
N GLN A 53 0.32 -4.09 13.91
CA GLN A 53 -0.78 -3.15 13.76
C GLN A 53 -0.53 -2.20 12.57
N ALA A 54 -1.27 -2.32 11.47
CA ALA A 54 -1.04 -1.53 10.26
C ALA A 54 -1.07 -0.02 10.51
N GLY A 55 -1.98 0.45 11.37
CA GLY A 55 -2.06 1.86 11.75
C GLY A 55 -0.81 2.40 12.45
N SER A 56 0.01 1.54 13.07
CA SER A 56 1.29 1.95 13.67
C SER A 56 2.43 2.08 12.66
N ILE A 57 2.24 1.57 11.44
CA ILE A 57 3.22 1.59 10.35
C ILE A 57 2.59 2.11 9.05
N SER A 58 1.53 2.91 9.12
CA SER A 58 0.74 3.33 7.96
C SER A 58 1.57 4.09 6.93
N GLU A 59 2.57 4.85 7.38
CA GLU A 59 3.52 5.59 6.52
C GLU A 59 4.66 4.71 5.98
N HIS A 60 4.72 3.45 6.41
CA HIS A 60 5.82 2.51 6.14
C HIS A 60 5.34 1.15 5.60
N LEU A 61 4.08 1.03 5.15
CA LEU A 61 3.52 -0.22 4.62
C LEU A 61 4.31 -0.78 3.43
N SER A 62 4.83 0.08 2.56
CA SER A 62 5.72 -0.31 1.45
C SER A 62 7.06 -0.87 1.95
N ASN A 63 7.63 -0.28 3.00
CA ASN A 63 8.83 -0.79 3.65
C ASN A 63 8.56 -2.13 4.34
N PHE A 64 7.40 -2.30 4.97
CA PHE A 64 6.99 -3.56 5.58
C PHE A 64 6.90 -4.68 4.54
N ARG A 65 6.24 -4.43 3.40
CA ARG A 65 6.19 -5.38 2.28
C ARG A 65 7.58 -5.74 1.78
N ARG A 66 8.47 -4.75 1.63
CA ARG A 66 9.86 -4.98 1.21
C ARG A 66 10.62 -5.85 2.22
N CYS A 67 10.47 -5.56 3.51
CA CYS A 67 11.07 -6.36 4.58
C CYS A 67 10.56 -7.81 4.57
N CYS A 68 9.27 -8.04 4.26
CA CYS A 68 8.74 -9.39 4.09
C CYS A 68 9.31 -10.16 2.89
N GLY A 69 10.08 -9.51 1.99
CA GLY A 69 10.52 -10.09 0.73
C GLY A 69 9.46 -9.99 -0.38
N GLY A 70 8.53 -9.03 -0.26
CA GLY A 70 7.50 -8.74 -1.27
C GLY A 70 6.13 -9.36 -0.98
N SER A 71 6.00 -10.26 0.00
CA SER A 71 4.74 -10.95 0.32
C SER A 71 4.24 -10.57 1.72
N SER A 72 3.20 -9.73 1.75
CA SER A 72 2.53 -9.22 2.96
C SER A 72 1.03 -9.10 2.69
N ASP A 73 0.18 -9.35 3.70
CA ASP A 73 -1.29 -9.22 3.61
C ASP A 73 -1.81 -7.79 3.88
N CYS A 74 -0.96 -6.88 4.34
CA CYS A 74 -1.29 -5.47 4.34
C CYS A 74 -1.25 -4.89 2.93
N ASP A 75 -2.42 -4.45 2.47
CA ASP A 75 -2.55 -3.57 1.33
C ASP A 75 -1.85 -2.25 1.64
N TYR A 76 -0.76 -1.99 0.95
CA TYR A 76 -0.30 -0.62 0.76
C TYR A 76 -0.93 -0.15 -0.56
N PRO A 77 -1.51 1.06 -0.61
CA PRO A 77 -1.84 1.65 -1.90
C PRO A 77 -0.51 1.81 -2.63
N GLY A 78 -0.20 0.81 -3.46
CA GLY A 78 0.78 0.98 -4.50
C GLY A 78 0.40 2.28 -5.18
N LEU A 79 1.30 3.26 -5.14
CA LEU A 79 1.29 4.21 -6.23
C LEU A 79 1.30 3.31 -7.46
N ALA A 80 0.19 3.28 -8.19
CA ALA A 80 0.10 2.66 -9.50
C ALA A 80 0.92 3.50 -10.48
N LEU A 81 2.15 3.80 -10.09
CA LEU A 81 3.17 4.54 -10.81
C LEU A 81 4.32 3.55 -10.89
N GLU A 82 4.73 3.25 -12.12
CA GLU A 82 5.76 2.30 -12.54
C GLU A 82 5.25 0.89 -12.90
N GLU A 83 4.48 0.80 -14.00
CA GLU A 83 4.84 -0.09 -15.13
C GLU A 83 4.12 0.27 -16.46
N THR A 84 3.91 1.55 -16.81
CA THR A 84 3.23 1.90 -18.09
C THR A 84 3.73 3.18 -18.77
N GLU A 85 4.96 3.63 -18.51
CA GLU A 85 5.52 4.81 -19.22
C GLU A 85 6.79 4.51 -20.04
N VAL A 86 7.17 3.24 -20.24
CA VAL A 86 8.33 2.89 -21.09
C VAL A 86 7.91 2.36 -22.47
N ASP A 87 6.63 2.08 -22.70
CA ASP A 87 6.14 1.58 -23.99
C ASP A 87 5.77 2.70 -24.99
N TYR A 88 5.33 3.86 -24.50
CA TYR A 88 4.84 4.93 -25.38
C TYR A 88 5.96 5.61 -26.20
N ILE A 89 7.14 5.82 -25.61
CA ILE A 89 8.25 6.47 -26.33
C ILE A 89 8.82 5.57 -27.43
N LYS A 90 8.79 4.24 -27.25
CA LYS A 90 9.27 3.30 -28.28
C LYS A 90 8.37 3.29 -29.52
N THR A 91 7.06 3.46 -29.34
CA THR A 91 6.10 3.55 -30.44
C THR A 91 6.27 4.86 -31.24
N ILE A 92 6.58 5.99 -30.61
CA ILE A 92 6.75 7.27 -31.32
C ILE A 92 7.99 7.27 -32.23
N VAL A 93 9.10 6.66 -31.79
CA VAL A 93 10.35 6.61 -32.58
C VAL A 93 10.23 5.65 -33.77
N ALA A 94 9.25 4.74 -33.76
CA ALA A 94 9.08 3.69 -34.76
C ALA A 94 8.07 4.00 -35.89
N LEU A 95 7.51 5.22 -36.00
CA LEU A 95 6.82 5.64 -37.22
C LEU A 95 7.84 6.25 -38.21
N PRO A 96 8.33 5.51 -39.21
CA PRO A 96 9.03 6.12 -40.33
C PRO A 96 8.03 6.96 -41.13
N THR A 97 8.44 8.19 -41.38
CA THR A 97 7.92 9.07 -42.43
C THR A 97 7.80 8.32 -43.76
N ALA A 98 6.60 7.87 -44.10
CA ALA A 98 6.29 7.36 -45.43
C ALA A 98 4.83 7.69 -45.78
N ALA A 99 4.60 8.92 -46.24
CA ALA A 99 3.62 9.26 -47.27
C ALA A 99 3.51 10.79 -47.42
N ALA A 100 4.29 11.36 -48.34
CA ALA A 100 3.91 12.56 -49.07
C ALA A 100 4.81 12.71 -50.29
N SER A 101 4.42 12.10 -51.41
CA SER A 101 4.83 12.55 -52.74
C SER A 101 3.55 12.82 -53.52
N ILE A 102 3.45 14.06 -53.98
CA ILE A 102 2.38 14.62 -54.83
C ILE A 102 2.81 14.43 -56.27
#